data_AF-A0A2H0CB48-F1
#
_entry.id   AF-A0A2H0CB48-F1
#
_cell.length_a   1.000
_cell.length_b   1.000
_cell.length_c   1.000
_cell.angle_alpha   90.00
_cell.angle_beta   90.00
_cell.angle_gamma   90.00
#
_symmetry.space_group_name_H-M   'P 1'
#
loop_
_entity.id
_entity.type
_entity.pdbx_description
1 polymer ?
#
loop_
_entity_poly.entity_id
_entity_poly.type
_entity_poly.pdbx_seq_one_letter_code
_entity_poly.pdbx_strand_id
1 'polypeptide(L)' 'MDIGISSAVELVDDTGAWLLVRQNLDKFNLDYYSPRNNPTKFIKAMLTHFSRLKDEEISPEKYLEYAEGLKLSG' A
#
# COMPACT_ATOMS: atom_id res chain seq x y z
N MET A 1 -26.59 5.95 14.51
CA MET A 1 -25.87 5.21 13.45
C MET A 1 -24.51 4.91 14.06
N ASP A 2 -24.40 3.76 14.70
CA ASP A 2 -23.18 3.35 15.40
C ASP A 2 -22.15 3.01 14.33
N ILE A 3 -21.15 3.86 14.17
CA ILE A 3 -20.02 3.61 13.29
C ILE A 3 -19.22 2.53 14.03
N GLY A 4 -19.41 1.27 13.64
CA GLY A 4 -18.80 0.08 14.24
C GLY A 4 -17.29 -0.02 14.04
N ILE A 5 -16.57 1.07 14.28
CA ILE A 5 -15.11 1.05 14.41
C ILE A 5 -14.86 0.48 15.80
N SER A 6 -14.48 -0.79 15.86
CA SER A 6 -13.94 -1.37 17.08
C SER A 6 -12.87 -0.42 17.62
N SER A 7 -13.04 0.06 18.85
CA SER A 7 -12.14 1.04 19.48
C SER A 7 -10.71 0.54 19.66
N ALA A 8 -10.46 -0.73 19.35
CA ALA A 8 -9.15 -1.36 19.30
C ALA A 8 -8.46 -1.14 17.93
N VAL A 9 -8.33 0.12 17.50
CA VAL A 9 -7.43 0.43 16.39
C VAL A 9 -6.00 0.37 16.92
N GLU A 10 -5.27 -0.68 16.55
CA GLU A 10 -3.84 -0.75 16.83
C GLU A 10 -3.09 0.20 15.89
N LEU A 11 -2.35 1.13 16.48
CA LEU A 11 -1.43 1.98 15.74
C LEU A 11 -0.21 1.14 15.34
N VAL A 12 0.04 1.08 14.03
CA VAL A 12 1.16 0.35 13.46
C VAL A 12 2.32 1.33 13.25
N ASP A 13 3.47 1.04 13.86
CA ASP A 13 4.70 1.80 13.61
C ASP A 13 5.36 1.43 12.27
N ASP A 14 6.41 2.14 11.88
CA ASP A 14 7.12 1.88 10.61
C ASP A 14 7.63 0.44 10.47
N THR A 15 8.05 -0.18 11.58
CA THR A 15 8.57 -1.55 11.59
C THR A 15 7.44 -2.55 11.42
N GLY A 16 6.34 -2.35 12.14
CA GLY A 16 5.12 -3.14 12.03
C GLY A 16 4.52 -3.05 10.63
N ALA A 17 4.50 -1.86 10.03
CA ALA A 17 3.99 -1.65 8.68
C ALA A 17 4.85 -2.39 7.66
N TRP A 18 6.18 -2.30 7.80
CA TRP A 18 7.11 -3.03 6.95
C TRP A 18 6.96 -4.55 7.10
N LEU A 19 6.82 -5.04 8.34
CA LEU A 19 6.65 -6.46 8.63
C LEU A 19 5.34 -7.00 8.06
N LEU A 20 4.25 -6.24 8.21
CA LEU A 20 2.93 -6.58 7.67
C LEU A 20 3.00 -6.75 6.16
N VAL A 21 3.61 -5.80 5.44
CA VAL A 21 3.78 -5.91 3.99
C VAL A 21 4.66 -7.10 3.63
N ARG A 22 5.79 -7.30 4.34
CA ARG A 22 6.68 -8.43 4.09
C ARG A 22 5.98 -9.78 4.24
N GLN A 23 5.17 -9.95 5.28
CA GLN A 23 4.45 -11.20 5.56
C GLN A 23 3.34 -11.51 4.55
N ASN A 24 2.89 -10.49 3.82
CA ASN A 24 1.79 -10.59 2.87
C ASN A 24 2.24 -10.26 1.43
N LEU A 25 3.56 -10.20 1.19
CA LEU A 25 4.11 -9.72 -0.08
C LEU A 25 3.74 -10.63 -1.25
N ASP A 26 3.60 -11.92 -0.99
CA ASP A 26 3.14 -12.96 -1.91
C ASP A 26 1.67 -12.78 -2.34
N LYS A 27 0.87 -12.05 -1.58
CA LYS A 27 -0.51 -11.72 -1.94
C LYS A 27 -0.60 -10.63 -3.02
N PHE A 28 0.49 -9.92 -3.28
CA PHE A 28 0.54 -8.90 -4.32
C PHE A 28 0.87 -9.54 -5.67
N ASN A 29 0.18 -9.11 -6.72
CA ASN A 29 0.47 -9.55 -8.09
C ASN A 29 1.66 -8.76 -8.69
N LEU A 30 2.87 -9.01 -8.19
CA LEU A 30 4.09 -8.26 -8.54
C LEU A 30 5.05 -9.04 -9.45
N ASP A 31 4.60 -10.08 -10.17
CA ASP A 31 5.50 -10.97 -10.95
C ASP A 31 6.48 -10.22 -11.87
N TYR A 32 6.04 -9.13 -12.49
CA TYR A 32 6.87 -8.28 -13.35
C TYR A 32 7.89 -7.43 -12.57
N TYR A 33 7.51 -6.93 -11.39
CA TYR A 33 8.33 -6.02 -10.58
C TYR A 33 9.08 -6.73 -9.45
N SER A 34 8.83 -8.02 -9.24
CA SER A 34 9.40 -8.81 -8.16
C SER A 34 10.91 -8.95 -8.36
N PRO A 35 11.73 -8.29 -7.53
CA PRO A 35 13.17 -8.44 -7.60
C PRO A 35 13.55 -9.84 -7.09
N ARG A 36 13.85 -10.76 -8.01
CA ARG A 36 14.19 -12.17 -7.70
C ARG A 36 15.26 -12.36 -6.62
N ASN A 37 16.14 -11.38 -6.43
CA ASN A 37 17.23 -11.43 -5.46
C ASN A 37 16.89 -10.77 -4.10
N ASN A 38 15.96 -9.82 -4.04
CA ASN A 38 15.58 -9.16 -2.79
C ASN A 38 14.12 -8.70 -2.81
N PRO A 39 13.16 -9.60 -2.57
CA PRO A 39 11.72 -9.31 -2.68
C PRO A 39 11.28 -8.12 -1.81
N THR A 40 11.99 -7.85 -0.71
CA THR A 40 11.64 -6.77 0.22
C THR A 40 12.16 -5.39 -0.15
N LYS A 41 12.99 -5.27 -1.22
CA LYS A 41 13.70 -4.03 -1.59
C LYS A 41 12.77 -2.83 -1.74
N PHE A 42 11.55 -3.04 -2.24
CA PHE A 42 10.61 -1.95 -2.54
C PHE A 42 9.62 -1.65 -1.43
N ILE A 43 9.57 -2.44 -0.35
CA ILE A 43 8.56 -2.26 0.71
C ILE A 43 8.60 -0.85 1.29
N LYS A 44 9.78 -0.34 1.60
CA LYS A 44 9.93 1.01 2.18
C LYS A 44 9.45 2.09 1.20
N ALA A 45 9.76 1.95 -0.09
CA ALA A 45 9.31 2.88 -1.12
C ALA A 45 7.78 2.86 -1.27
N MET A 46 7.16 1.68 -1.23
CA MET A 46 5.70 1.54 -1.27
C MET A 46 5.05 2.24 -0.07
N LEU A 47 5.55 1.99 1.15
CA LEU A 47 5.02 2.62 2.36
C LEU A 47 5.14 4.15 2.33
N THR A 48 6.29 4.68 1.89
CA THR A 48 6.47 6.13 1.73
C THR A 48 5.51 6.71 0.69
N HIS A 49 5.31 6.01 -0.44
CA HIS A 49 4.37 6.44 -1.47
C HIS A 49 2.94 6.51 -0.93
N PHE A 50 2.47 5.45 -0.27
CA PHE A 50 1.12 5.43 0.31
C PHE A 50 0.94 6.44 1.46
N SER A 51 2.01 6.74 2.21
CA SER A 51 1.97 7.81 3.23
C SER A 51 1.68 9.17 2.60
N ARG A 52 2.35 9.50 1.48
CA ARG A 52 2.13 10.78 0.79
C ARG A 52 0.71 10.90 0.23
N LEU A 53 0.15 9.81 -0.30
CA LEU A 53 -1.24 9.81 -0.76
C LEU A 53 -2.21 10.12 0.39
N LYS A 54 -1.93 9.64 1.61
CA LYS A 54 -2.75 9.96 2.78
C LYS A 54 -2.61 11.44 3.17
N ASP A 55 -1.39 11.98 3.14
CA ASP A 55 -1.13 13.40 3.41
C ASP A 55 -1.89 14.32 2.43
N GLU A 56 -2.09 13.86 1.20
CA GLU A 56 -2.83 14.55 0.13
C GLU A 56 -4.35 14.22 0.11
N GLU A 57 -4.86 13.50 1.11
CA GLU A 57 -6.27 13.07 1.20
C GLU A 57 -6.76 12.25 -0.02
N ILE A 58 -5.85 11.49 -0.64
CA ILE A 58 -6.14 10.61 -1.77
C ILE A 58 -6.58 9.24 -1.24
N SER A 59 -7.84 8.89 -1.49
CA SER A 59 -8.37 7.57 -1.14
C SER A 59 -7.89 6.48 -2.11
N PRO A 60 -7.89 5.20 -1.71
CA PRO A 60 -7.54 4.10 -2.60
C PRO A 60 -8.33 4.10 -3.91
N GLU A 61 -9.62 4.43 -3.85
CA GLU A 61 -10.52 4.45 -5.02
C GLU A 61 -10.10 5.53 -6.02
N LYS A 62 -9.82 6.75 -5.54
CA LYS A 62 -9.32 7.84 -6.39
C LYS A 62 -7.97 7.50 -7.02
N TYR A 63 -7.08 6.87 -6.26
CA TYR A 63 -5.78 6.46 -6.77
C TYR A 63 -5.90 5.38 -7.86
N LEU A 64 -6.81 4.42 -7.68
CA LEU A 64 -7.10 3.39 -8.69
C LEU A 64 -7.68 3.99 -9.97
N GLU A 65 -8.67 4.88 -9.87
CA GLU A 65 -9.25 5.59 -11.02
C GLU A 65 -8.17 6.33 -11.82
N TYR A 66 -7.30 7.06 -11.14
CA TYR A 66 -6.16 7.73 -11.77
C TYR A 66 -5.20 6.76 -12.48
N ALA A 67 -4.82 5.67 -11.80
CA ALA A 67 -3.90 4.68 -12.36
C ALA A 67 -4.48 3.94 -13.58
N GLU A 68 -5.79 3.68 -13.59
CA GLU A 68 -6.50 3.10 -14.73
C GLU A 68 -6.56 4.08 -15.92
N GLY A 69 -6.82 5.37 -15.65
CA GLY A 69 -6.78 6.43 -16.66
C GLY A 69 -5.41 6.54 -17.34
N LEU A 70 -4.32 6.37 -16.59
CA LEU A 70 -2.96 6.36 -17.15
C LEU A 70 -2.72 5.19 -18.11
N LYS A 71 -3.25 3.99 -17.81
CA LYS A 71 -3.08 2.80 -18.67
C LYS A 71 -3.81 2.95 -20.00
N LEU A 72 -4.97 3.62 -20.01
CA LEU A 72 -5.77 3.86 -21.21
C LEU A 72 -5.16 4.94 -22.13
N SER A 73 -4.23 5.74 -21.61
CA SER A 73 -3.58 6.85 -22.30
C SER A 73 -2.24 6.46 -22.94
N GLY A 74 -1.80 5.21 -22.79
CA GLY A 74 -0.52 4.68 -23.24
C GLY A 74 -0.61 3.65 -24.36
#